data_AF-A0A6I9SL59-F1
#
_entry.id   AF-A0A6I9SL59-F1
#
_cell.length_a   1.000
_cell.length_b   1.000
_cell.length_c   1.000
_cell.angle_alpha   90.00
_cell.angle_beta   90.00
_cell.angle_gamma   90.00
#
_symmetry.space_group_name_H-M   'P 1'
#
loop_
_entity.id
_entity.type
_entity.pdbx_description
1 polymer ?
#
loop_
_entity_poly.entity_id
_entity_poly.type
_entity_poly.pdbx_seq_one_letter_code
_entity_poly.pdbx_strand_id
1 'polypeptide(L)'
;MAAEAPKELLSKLSGLEDGVLGRYWKKRDSSCIDHLVLYPRALEIAGGDDPTIWRWFWSGIRLPFDVEFAELKVGTYQLGVKGMLRMDQFTPGRNYNITFWLRMKDPAGFQPVVTVTLELPHSQPIVNHVPLIPGPGGWVKLNAGGFPAGGDGEIKFSLTNDDGIDWKKGLTVAAVFASIA
;
A
#
# COMPACT_ATOMS: atom_id res chain seq x y z
N MET A 1 -12.26 -13.36 -20.39
CA MET A 1 -12.35 -11.90 -20.18
C MET A 1 -11.28 -11.54 -19.16
N ALA A 2 -10.16 -11.01 -19.63
CA ALA A 2 -8.86 -11.06 -18.94
C ALA A 2 -8.67 -9.88 -17.97
N ALA A 3 -7.99 -10.12 -16.85
CA ALA A 3 -7.50 -9.05 -15.99
C ALA A 3 -6.57 -8.13 -16.79
N GLU A 4 -6.81 -6.82 -16.69
CA GLU A 4 -5.94 -5.80 -17.23
C GLU A 4 -4.53 -5.95 -16.65
N ALA A 5 -3.54 -6.06 -17.53
CA ALA A 5 -2.17 -6.33 -17.12
C ALA A 5 -1.57 -5.11 -16.39
N PRO A 6 -0.67 -5.31 -15.40
CA PRO A 6 0.11 -4.24 -14.76
C PRO A 6 0.86 -3.31 -15.76
N LYS A 7 1.02 -3.75 -17.01
CA LYS A 7 1.67 -3.02 -18.10
C LYS A 7 0.90 -1.79 -18.59
N GLU A 8 -0.42 -1.70 -18.45
CA GLU A 8 -1.19 -0.46 -18.74
C GLU A 8 -1.18 0.52 -17.56
N LEU A 9 -0.96 -0.01 -16.35
CA LEU A 9 -0.84 0.76 -15.11
C LEU A 9 0.50 1.50 -15.00
N LEU A 10 1.55 0.99 -15.67
CA LEU A 10 2.94 1.47 -15.59
C LEU A 10 3.39 2.27 -16.82
N SER A 11 2.64 2.22 -17.94
CA SER A 11 2.99 2.96 -19.16
C SER A 11 2.59 4.44 -19.12
N LYS A 12 1.75 4.86 -18.15
CA LYS A 12 1.28 6.25 -17.97
C LYS A 12 2.18 7.12 -17.08
N LEU A 13 3.41 6.68 -16.77
CA LEU A 13 4.28 7.22 -15.71
C LEU A 13 5.35 8.25 -16.18
N SER A 14 5.10 9.06 -17.21
CA SER A 14 6.07 10.07 -17.70
C SER A 14 6.10 11.36 -16.85
N GLY A 15 7.30 11.78 -16.41
CA GLY A 15 7.57 13.11 -15.81
C GLY A 15 8.28 13.10 -14.44
N LEU A 16 9.34 12.30 -14.27
CA LEU A 16 10.01 11.98 -13.00
C LEU A 16 10.77 13.16 -12.36
N GLU A 17 10.72 13.30 -11.04
CA GLU A 17 11.83 13.83 -10.23
C GLU A 17 12.07 12.95 -8.99
N ASP A 18 13.35 12.91 -8.58
CA ASP A 18 14.10 11.80 -7.95
C ASP A 18 13.98 11.64 -6.42
N GLY A 19 14.41 10.47 -5.92
CA GLY A 19 14.47 10.13 -4.49
C GLY A 19 15.24 8.84 -4.12
N VAL A 20 16.55 8.83 -4.39
CA VAL A 20 17.73 8.09 -3.86
C VAL A 20 17.68 6.58 -3.54
N LEU A 21 16.58 5.94 -3.13
CA LEU A 21 16.52 4.47 -2.95
C LEU A 21 15.06 4.02 -2.77
N GLY A 22 14.25 4.06 -3.83
CA GLY A 22 13.00 3.29 -3.95
C GLY A 22 11.96 3.41 -2.81
N ARG A 23 11.95 4.51 -2.03
CA ARG A 23 11.04 4.69 -0.89
C ARG A 23 9.67 5.18 -1.33
N TYR A 24 9.63 6.15 -2.24
CA TYR A 24 8.38 6.64 -2.79
C TYR A 24 8.54 7.22 -4.20
N TRP A 25 7.44 7.36 -4.93
CA TRP A 25 7.38 7.98 -6.26
C TRP A 25 6.21 8.94 -6.38
N LYS A 26 6.41 10.06 -7.09
CA LYS A 26 5.40 11.10 -7.34
C LYS A 26 5.21 11.29 -8.84
N LYS A 27 3.96 11.28 -9.31
CA LYS A 27 3.61 11.76 -10.66
C LYS A 27 3.02 13.15 -10.58
N ARG A 28 3.48 14.04 -11.47
CA ARG A 28 2.94 15.38 -11.64
C ARG A 28 2.35 15.57 -13.04
N ASP A 29 1.17 16.17 -13.12
CA ASP A 29 0.62 16.75 -14.35
C ASP A 29 0.36 18.26 -14.13
N SER A 30 0.96 19.12 -14.95
CA SER A 30 0.62 20.54 -15.02
C SER A 30 0.53 21.24 -13.65
N SER A 31 1.51 20.99 -12.77
CA SER A 31 1.65 21.40 -11.35
C SER A 31 0.89 20.59 -10.29
N CYS A 32 -0.06 19.74 -10.67
CA CYS A 32 -0.82 18.85 -9.79
C CYS A 32 -0.09 17.52 -9.55
N ILE A 33 -0.10 17.02 -8.31
CA ILE A 33 0.34 15.66 -7.99
C ILE A 33 -0.84 14.71 -8.19
N ASP A 34 -0.76 13.82 -9.18
CA ASP A 34 -1.84 12.88 -9.48
C ASP A 34 -1.73 11.60 -8.65
N HIS A 35 -0.49 11.19 -8.40
CA HIS A 35 -0.17 9.94 -7.74
C HIS A 35 1.06 10.10 -6.86
N LEU A 36 0.97 9.50 -5.68
CA LEU A 36 2.08 9.24 -4.78
C LEU A 36 2.08 7.75 -4.45
N VAL A 37 3.24 7.11 -4.55
CA VAL A 37 3.40 5.67 -4.29
C VAL A 37 4.41 5.50 -3.20
N LEU A 38 4.07 4.76 -2.16
CA LEU A 38 4.99 4.29 -1.13
C LEU A 38 5.30 2.81 -1.37
N TYR A 39 6.58 2.48 -1.39
CA TYR A 39 7.02 1.08 -1.45
C TYR A 39 7.24 0.53 -0.04
N PRO A 40 7.30 -0.79 0.13
CA PRO A 40 7.39 -1.43 1.44
C PRO A 40 8.51 -0.91 2.34
N ARG A 41 9.64 -0.47 1.79
CA ARG A 41 10.75 0.13 2.56
C ARG A 41 10.45 1.51 3.14
N ALA A 42 9.36 2.16 2.72
CA ALA A 42 8.85 3.39 3.32
C ALA A 42 7.72 3.16 4.33
N LEU A 43 7.34 1.89 4.55
CA LEU A 43 6.29 1.50 5.49
C LEU A 43 6.91 0.96 6.76
N GLU A 44 6.19 1.13 7.86
CA GLU A 44 6.46 0.39 9.10
C GLU A 44 5.74 -0.96 9.00
N ILE A 45 6.51 -2.04 8.94
CA ILE A 45 5.99 -3.41 8.88
C ILE A 45 6.35 -4.09 10.20
N ALA A 46 5.34 -4.54 10.95
CA ALA A 46 5.55 -5.24 12.22
C ALA A 46 6.38 -6.52 12.00
N GLY A 47 7.52 -6.61 12.69
CA GLY A 47 8.50 -7.69 12.52
C GLY A 47 9.24 -7.67 11.18
N GLY A 48 9.12 -6.61 10.38
CA GLY A 48 9.70 -6.51 9.04
C GLY A 48 11.23 -6.56 9.01
N ASP A 49 11.88 -6.32 10.14
CA ASP A 49 13.32 -6.47 10.36
C ASP A 49 13.75 -7.91 10.61
N ASP A 50 12.83 -8.81 10.98
CA ASP A 50 13.10 -10.22 11.20
C ASP A 50 13.03 -11.01 9.87
N PRO A 51 14.17 -11.50 9.34
CA PRO A 51 14.22 -12.24 8.08
C PRO A 51 13.59 -13.65 8.16
N THR A 52 13.31 -14.14 9.37
CA THR A 52 12.57 -15.38 9.58
C THR A 52 11.07 -15.19 9.34
N ILE A 53 10.54 -14.01 9.66
CA ILE A 53 9.13 -13.64 9.47
C ILE A 53 8.90 -13.06 8.06
N TRP A 54 9.73 -12.10 7.65
CA TRP A 54 9.58 -11.38 6.38
C TRP A 54 10.73 -11.66 5.41
N ARG A 55 10.38 -11.88 4.14
CA ARG A 55 11.32 -11.86 3.03
C ARG A 55 11.19 -10.58 2.25
N TRP A 56 12.29 -9.85 2.15
CA TRP A 56 12.47 -8.77 1.21
C TRP A 56 13.06 -9.34 -0.08
N PHE A 57 12.49 -8.97 -1.23
CA PHE A 57 12.99 -9.41 -2.53
C PHE A 57 12.65 -8.39 -3.60
N TRP A 58 13.55 -8.24 -4.57
CA TRP A 58 13.31 -7.39 -5.74
C TRP A 58 12.08 -7.87 -6.49
N SER A 59 11.18 -6.94 -6.83
CA SER A 59 9.87 -7.27 -7.39
C SER A 59 9.95 -8.14 -8.65
N GLY A 60 11.01 -7.99 -9.44
CA GLY A 60 11.16 -8.63 -10.76
C GLY A 60 10.09 -8.18 -11.76
N ILE A 61 9.26 -7.19 -11.40
CA ILE A 61 8.27 -6.55 -12.25
C ILE A 61 8.95 -5.34 -12.87
N ARG A 62 8.67 -5.09 -14.15
CA ARG A 62 9.21 -3.94 -14.88
C ARG A 62 8.57 -2.64 -14.40
N LEU A 63 9.09 -2.10 -13.31
CA LEU A 63 8.77 -0.79 -12.74
C LEU A 63 9.79 0.25 -13.22
N PRO A 64 9.51 1.57 -13.06
CA PRO A 64 10.45 2.62 -13.48
C PRO A 64 11.80 2.56 -12.77
N PHE A 65 11.87 1.90 -11.61
CA PHE A 65 13.08 1.65 -10.83
C PHE A 65 12.90 0.36 -10.03
N ASP A 66 14.02 -0.22 -9.60
CA ASP A 66 14.02 -1.44 -8.80
C ASP A 66 13.49 -1.15 -7.40
N VAL A 67 12.52 -1.96 -6.97
CA VAL A 67 11.93 -1.89 -5.64
C VAL A 67 11.83 -3.28 -5.03
N GLU A 68 11.98 -3.32 -3.71
CA GLU A 68 11.76 -4.52 -2.93
C GLU A 68 10.30 -4.63 -2.52
N PHE A 69 9.76 -5.84 -2.67
CA PHE A 69 8.53 -6.25 -2.04
C PHE A 69 8.81 -6.96 -0.72
N ALA A 70 7.85 -6.91 0.20
CA ALA A 70 7.93 -7.58 1.49
C ALA A 70 6.90 -8.72 1.53
N GLU A 71 7.34 -9.97 1.57
CA GLU A 71 6.49 -11.14 1.71
C GLU A 71 6.58 -11.74 3.10
N LEU A 72 5.42 -12.01 3.68
CA LEU A 72 5.27 -12.71 4.95
C LEU A 72 5.51 -14.21 4.72
N LYS A 73 6.69 -14.71 5.13
CA LYS A 73 7.16 -16.09 4.92
C LYS A 73 6.61 -17.05 5.95
N VAL A 74 6.90 -16.76 7.21
CA VAL A 74 6.57 -17.58 8.36
C VAL A 74 5.50 -16.83 9.14
N GLY A 75 4.51 -17.58 9.60
CA GLY A 75 3.32 -17.02 10.21
C GLY A 75 3.62 -16.07 11.36
N THR A 76 3.04 -14.89 11.32
CA THR A 76 2.81 -14.09 12.52
C THR A 76 1.33 -14.23 12.90
N TYR A 77 1.03 -14.16 14.19
CA TYR A 77 -0.36 -14.08 14.67
C TYR A 77 -0.93 -12.66 14.52
N GLN A 78 -0.08 -11.64 14.31
CA GLN A 78 -0.48 -10.25 14.10
C GLN A 78 0.10 -9.70 12.80
N LEU A 79 -0.77 -9.26 11.88
CA LEU A 79 -0.37 -8.45 10.74
C LEU A 79 -0.45 -6.97 11.13
N GLY A 80 0.63 -6.23 10.93
CA GLY A 80 0.61 -4.76 11.05
C GLY A 80 1.47 -4.12 9.97
N VAL A 81 0.85 -3.39 9.06
CA VAL A 81 1.52 -2.55 8.05
C VAL A 81 1.00 -1.14 8.21
N LYS A 82 1.88 -0.18 8.45
CA LYS A 82 1.52 1.22 8.69
C LYS A 82 2.32 2.13 7.77
N GLY A 83 1.74 3.26 7.42
CA GLY A 83 2.45 4.30 6.71
C GLY A 83 1.88 5.68 7.03
N MET A 84 2.65 6.68 6.61
CA MET A 84 2.35 8.07 6.90
C MET A 84 2.75 8.94 5.71
N LEU A 85 1.91 9.92 5.42
CA LEU A 85 2.12 10.94 4.40
C LEU A 85 1.82 12.31 4.99
N ARG A 86 2.47 13.35 4.49
CA ARG A 86 2.13 14.73 4.88
C ARG A 86 1.08 15.28 3.92
N MET A 87 0.07 15.97 4.46
CA MET A 87 -1.01 16.57 3.68
C MET A 87 -0.49 17.58 2.64
N ASP A 88 0.59 18.29 2.99
CA ASP A 88 1.27 19.28 2.13
C ASP A 88 1.95 18.67 0.87
N GLN A 89 2.02 17.35 0.76
CA GLN A 89 2.51 16.65 -0.42
C GLN A 89 1.46 16.47 -1.51
N PHE A 90 0.21 16.91 -1.28
CA PHE A 90 -0.90 16.74 -2.19
C PHE A 90 -1.38 18.09 -2.74
N THR A 91 -2.01 18.06 -3.91
CA THR A 91 -2.58 19.28 -4.51
C THR A 91 -3.83 19.70 -3.71
N PRO A 92 -3.86 20.91 -3.11
CA PRO A 92 -5.02 21.36 -2.36
C PRO A 92 -6.30 21.39 -3.22
N GLY A 93 -7.43 21.07 -2.61
CA GLY A 93 -8.75 21.04 -3.25
C GLY A 93 -9.04 19.78 -4.08
N ARG A 94 -8.12 18.81 -4.13
CA ARG A 94 -8.33 17.50 -4.79
C ARG A 94 -8.69 16.42 -3.78
N ASN A 95 -9.47 15.43 -4.20
CA ASN A 95 -9.75 14.25 -3.38
C ASN A 95 -8.82 13.12 -3.79
N TYR A 96 -8.15 12.51 -2.82
CA TYR A 96 -7.28 11.36 -3.01
C TYR A 96 -7.81 10.14 -2.27
N ASN A 97 -7.49 8.95 -2.76
CA ASN A 97 -7.74 7.67 -2.10
C ASN A 97 -6.43 7.00 -1.73
N ILE A 98 -6.38 6.44 -0.51
CA ILE A 98 -5.31 5.52 -0.11
C ILE A 98 -5.70 4.09 -0.48
N THR A 99 -4.83 3.41 -1.24
CA THR A 99 -5.06 2.03 -1.69
C THR A 99 -3.81 1.17 -1.48
N PHE A 100 -3.95 0.09 -0.72
CA PHE A 100 -2.93 -0.95 -0.60
C PHE A 100 -2.95 -1.84 -1.84
N TRP A 101 -1.77 -2.14 -2.37
CA TRP A 101 -1.58 -3.12 -3.43
C TRP A 101 -0.73 -4.26 -2.93
N LEU A 102 -1.37 -5.42 -2.91
CA LEU A 102 -0.90 -6.61 -2.24
C LEU A 102 -0.97 -7.77 -3.21
N ARG A 103 -0.20 -8.81 -2.93
CA ARG A 103 -0.33 -10.11 -3.59
C ARG A 103 -0.53 -11.18 -2.55
N MET A 104 -1.51 -12.03 -2.75
CA MET A 104 -1.81 -13.19 -1.94
C MET A 104 -1.42 -14.45 -2.71
N LYS A 105 -0.50 -15.23 -2.16
CA LYS A 105 -0.16 -16.57 -2.67
C LYS A 105 -0.89 -17.67 -1.91
N ASP A 106 -1.10 -17.47 -0.61
CA ASP A 106 -1.75 -18.44 0.27
C ASP A 106 -2.62 -17.66 1.27
N PRO A 107 -3.95 -17.63 1.11
CA PRO A 107 -4.83 -16.92 2.04
C PRO A 107 -5.00 -17.64 3.38
N ALA A 108 -4.40 -18.82 3.59
CA ALA A 108 -4.54 -19.57 4.82
C ALA A 108 -4.07 -18.77 6.05
N GLY A 109 -4.89 -18.79 7.10
CA GLY A 109 -4.63 -18.13 8.38
C GLY A 109 -4.98 -16.64 8.45
N PHE A 110 -5.32 -16.02 7.32
CA PHE A 110 -6.06 -14.76 7.37
C PHE A 110 -7.53 -15.08 7.65
N GLN A 111 -8.11 -14.43 8.66
CA GLN A 111 -9.57 -14.36 8.77
C GLN A 111 -10.13 -13.81 7.44
N PRO A 112 -11.41 -14.07 7.09
CA PRO A 112 -11.94 -13.66 5.79
C PRO A 112 -11.85 -12.15 5.53
N VAL A 113 -11.58 -11.35 6.57
CA VAL A 113 -11.61 -9.90 6.57
C VAL A 113 -10.36 -9.34 7.26
N VAL A 114 -9.76 -8.32 6.66
CA VAL A 114 -8.68 -7.51 7.23
C VAL A 114 -9.19 -6.12 7.57
N THR A 115 -8.56 -5.46 8.55
CA THR A 115 -8.92 -4.09 8.94
C THR A 115 -8.00 -3.12 8.23
N VAL A 116 -8.59 -2.15 7.54
CA VAL A 116 -7.88 -1.06 6.87
C VAL A 116 -8.34 0.25 7.49
N THR A 117 -7.40 1.05 7.97
CA THR A 117 -7.69 2.31 8.66
C THR A 117 -7.05 3.48 7.94
N LEU A 118 -7.76 4.59 7.87
CA LEU A 118 -7.27 5.90 7.43
C LEU A 118 -7.54 6.93 8.54
N GLU A 119 -6.49 7.59 9.01
CA GLU A 119 -6.57 8.64 10.00
C GLU A 119 -6.14 9.97 9.36
N LEU A 120 -7.04 10.95 9.43
CA LEU A 120 -6.79 12.30 8.93
C LEU A 120 -6.54 13.26 10.10
N PRO A 121 -5.81 14.37 9.88
CA PRO A 121 -5.63 15.39 10.90
C PRO A 121 -6.98 15.84 11.47
N HIS A 122 -7.08 15.88 12.80
CA HIS A 122 -8.25 16.39 13.53
C HIS A 122 -9.59 15.69 13.22
N SER A 123 -9.56 14.50 12.62
CA SER A 123 -10.74 13.72 12.24
C SER A 123 -10.79 12.41 13.00
N GLN A 124 -11.98 11.81 13.08
CA GLN A 124 -12.08 10.44 13.55
C GLN A 124 -11.47 9.47 12.52
N PRO A 125 -10.83 8.38 12.96
CA PRO A 125 -10.35 7.34 12.07
C PRO A 125 -11.48 6.74 11.23
N ILE A 126 -11.24 6.58 9.94
CA ILE A 126 -12.08 5.80 9.03
C ILE A 126 -11.58 4.36 9.12
N VAL A 127 -12.40 3.46 9.66
CA VAL A 127 -12.06 2.04 9.84
C VAL A 127 -12.94 1.19 8.92
N ASN A 128 -12.31 0.40 8.05
CA ASN A 128 -12.98 -0.49 7.11
C ASN A 128 -12.55 -1.94 7.33
N HIS A 129 -13.54 -2.83 7.37
CA HIS A 129 -13.31 -4.28 7.41
C HIS A 129 -13.51 -4.83 5.99
N VAL A 130 -12.41 -5.16 5.32
CA VAL A 130 -12.41 -5.51 3.88
C VAL A 130 -12.04 -6.97 3.68
N PRO A 131 -12.80 -7.73 2.87
CA PRO A 131 -12.47 -9.11 2.60
C PRO A 131 -11.20 -9.22 1.74
N LEU A 132 -10.34 -10.17 2.08
CA LEU A 132 -9.05 -10.37 1.39
C LEU A 132 -9.21 -11.31 0.19
N ILE A 133 -9.89 -10.85 -0.86
CA ILE A 133 -10.23 -11.67 -2.03
C ILE A 133 -9.18 -11.47 -3.14
N PRO A 134 -8.33 -12.48 -3.43
CA PRO A 134 -7.38 -12.39 -4.53
C PRO A 134 -8.05 -12.43 -5.89
N GLY A 135 -7.70 -11.46 -6.74
CA GLY A 135 -7.96 -11.50 -8.17
C GLY A 135 -6.95 -12.36 -8.93
N PRO A 136 -6.95 -12.29 -10.28
CA PRO A 136 -6.03 -13.05 -11.12
C PRO A 136 -4.56 -12.79 -10.78
N GLY A 137 -3.77 -13.87 -10.70
CA GLY A 137 -2.36 -13.82 -10.29
C GLY A 137 -2.13 -13.58 -8.80
N GLY A 138 -3.19 -13.59 -8.00
CA GLY A 138 -3.16 -13.37 -6.55
C GLY A 138 -3.20 -11.89 -6.15
N TRP A 139 -3.38 -10.96 -7.08
CA TRP A 139 -3.34 -9.53 -6.75
C TRP A 139 -4.59 -9.07 -6.01
N VAL A 140 -4.41 -8.22 -5.01
CA VAL A 140 -5.46 -7.64 -4.19
C VAL A 140 -5.23 -6.13 -4.12
N LYS A 141 -6.33 -5.36 -4.22
CA LYS A 141 -6.33 -3.92 -3.92
C LYS A 141 -7.29 -3.67 -2.78
N LEU A 142 -6.84 -3.00 -1.72
CA LEU A 142 -7.67 -2.64 -0.58
C LEU A 142 -7.69 -1.12 -0.44
N ASN A 143 -8.88 -0.52 -0.51
CA ASN A 143 -9.06 0.91 -0.31
C ASN A 143 -9.19 1.20 1.19
N ALA A 144 -8.36 2.10 1.72
CA ALA A 144 -8.39 2.51 3.11
C ALA A 144 -9.38 3.66 3.37
N GLY A 145 -9.64 4.46 2.34
CA GLY A 145 -10.53 5.61 2.37
C GLY A 145 -10.04 6.74 1.48
N GLY A 146 -10.93 7.73 1.30
CA GLY A 146 -10.66 8.96 0.57
C GLY A 146 -10.54 10.17 1.49
N PHE A 147 -9.80 11.19 1.06
CA PHE A 147 -9.64 12.43 1.79
C PHE A 147 -9.50 13.63 0.83
N PRO A 148 -10.08 14.80 1.19
CA PRO A 148 -9.76 16.05 0.52
C PRO A 148 -8.37 16.52 0.96
N ALA A 149 -7.51 16.81 -0.01
CA ALA A 149 -6.23 17.45 0.24
C ALA A 149 -6.44 18.94 0.54
N GLY A 150 -5.88 19.40 1.65
CA GLY A 150 -5.91 20.80 2.05
C GLY A 150 -5.54 20.96 3.52
N GLY A 151 -4.71 21.96 3.82
CA GLY A 151 -4.19 22.23 5.15
C GLY A 151 -2.94 21.43 5.50
N ASP A 152 -2.62 21.39 6.79
CA ASP A 152 -1.41 20.80 7.35
C ASP A 152 -1.73 19.55 8.17
N GLY A 153 -0.72 18.69 8.35
CA GLY A 153 -0.80 17.52 9.24
C GLY A 153 -0.42 16.21 8.56
N GLU A 154 -0.53 15.14 9.33
CA GLU A 154 -0.17 13.78 8.93
C GLU A 154 -1.41 12.97 8.57
N ILE A 155 -1.34 12.30 7.44
CA ILE A 155 -2.28 11.26 7.02
C ILE A 155 -1.64 9.94 7.39
N LYS A 156 -2.27 9.19 8.28
CA LYS A 156 -1.80 7.86 8.69
C LYS A 156 -2.74 6.81 8.14
N PHE A 157 -2.18 5.68 7.74
CA PHE A 157 -2.98 4.57 7.26
C PHE A 157 -2.37 3.25 7.72
N SER A 158 -3.22 2.25 7.90
CA SER A 158 -2.78 0.94 8.34
C SER A 158 -3.61 -0.19 7.75
N LEU A 159 -2.97 -1.34 7.63
CA LEU A 159 -3.58 -2.64 7.35
C LEU A 159 -3.23 -3.56 8.53
N THR A 160 -4.24 -4.04 9.23
CA THR A 160 -4.06 -4.97 10.35
C THR A 160 -4.95 -6.21 10.23
N ASN A 161 -4.52 -7.26 10.91
CA ASN A 161 -5.33 -8.46 11.11
C ASN A 161 -4.96 -9.03 12.48
N ASP A 162 -5.64 -8.52 13.50
CA ASP A 162 -5.32 -8.74 14.91
C ASP A 162 -6.18 -9.84 15.55
N ASP A 163 -7.22 -10.29 14.84
CA ASP A 163 -8.19 -11.26 15.34
C ASP A 163 -7.83 -12.66 14.86
N GLY A 164 -7.06 -13.42 15.64
CA GLY A 164 -6.91 -14.86 15.42
C GLY A 164 -5.64 -15.49 15.98
N ILE A 165 -5.72 -16.80 16.23
CA ILE A 165 -4.60 -17.66 16.62
C ILE A 165 -3.88 -18.26 15.40
N ASP A 166 -4.44 -18.05 14.21
CA ASP A 166 -3.92 -18.65 12.99
C ASP A 166 -2.68 -17.91 12.48
N TRP A 167 -1.72 -18.72 12.03
CA TRP A 167 -0.45 -18.29 11.48
C TRP A 167 -0.66 -17.77 10.05
N LYS A 168 -0.41 -16.47 9.85
CA LYS A 168 -0.66 -15.77 8.58
C LYS A 168 0.57 -15.81 7.68
N LYS A 169 0.48 -16.33 6.45
CA LYS A 169 1.63 -16.38 5.52
C LYS A 169 1.20 -16.09 4.09
N GLY A 170 2.14 -15.84 3.19
CA GLY A 170 1.85 -15.73 1.76
C GLY A 170 1.28 -14.39 1.30
N LEU A 171 1.08 -13.42 2.20
CA LEU A 171 0.83 -12.03 1.88
C LEU A 171 2.13 -11.35 1.44
N THR A 172 2.09 -10.63 0.32
CA THR A 172 3.17 -9.75 -0.14
C THR A 172 2.66 -8.32 -0.21
N VAL A 173 3.34 -7.40 0.46
CA VAL A 173 3.15 -5.95 0.33
C VAL A 173 3.96 -5.48 -0.88
N ALA A 174 3.29 -4.91 -1.88
CA ALA A 174 3.93 -4.42 -3.10
C ALA A 174 4.05 -2.89 -3.13
N ALA A 175 2.97 -2.18 -2.78
CA ALA A 175 2.97 -0.72 -2.65
C ALA A 175 1.71 -0.22 -1.91
N VAL A 176 1.75 1.05 -1.51
CA VAL A 176 0.56 1.84 -1.16
C VAL A 176 0.47 3.03 -2.10
N PHE A 177 -0.70 3.23 -2.70
CA PHE A 177 -0.99 4.33 -3.61
C PHE A 177 -1.81 5.39 -2.89
N ALA A 178 -1.46 6.65 -3.06
CA ALA A 178 -2.34 7.79 -2.88
C ALA A 178 -2.59 8.39 -4.26
N SER A 179 -3.82 8.32 -4.76
CA SER A 179 -4.17 8.76 -6.11
C SER A 179 -5.47 9.54 -6.12
N ILE A 180 -5.61 10.47 -7.07
CA ILE A 180 -6.86 11.21 -7.25
C ILE A 180 -8.02 10.23 -7.45
N ALA A 181 -9.10 10.47 -6.70
CA ALA A 181 -10.34 9.68 -6.74
C ALA A 181 -11.22 10.01 -7.95
#